data_AF-A0A1V5SZY1-F1
#
_entry.id   AF-A0A1V5SZY1-F1
#
_cell.length_a   1.000
_cell.length_b   1.000
_cell.length_c   1.000
_cell.angle_alpha   90.00
_cell.angle_beta   90.00
_cell.angle_gamma   90.00
#
_symmetry.space_group_name_H-M   'P 1'
#
loop_
_entity.id
_entity.type
_entity.pdbx_description
1 polymer ?
#
loop_
_entity_poly.entity_id
_entity_poly.type
_entity_poly.pdbx_seq_one_letter_code
_entity_poly.pdbx_strand_id
1 'polypeptide(L)' 'MFLSGAWGNLIDRLRWGYVLDFFEPSFWATFNIADLAIIAGLVLVFIQIWIQGSAIEETKNQGV' A
#
# COMPACT_ATOMS: atom_id res chain seq x y z
N MET A 1 1.92 4.99 5.63
CA MET A 1 0.89 4.70 4.62
C MET A 1 0.06 3.47 4.99
N PHE A 2 0.68 2.30 5.19
CA PHE A 2 -0.03 1.10 5.67
C PHE A 2 -0.77 1.29 6.99
N LEU A 3 -0.05 1.73 8.03
CA LEU A 3 -0.64 1.92 9.36
C LEU A 3 -1.80 2.91 9.31
N SER A 4 -1.65 4.04 8.61
CA SER A 4 -2.71 5.04 8.50
C SER A 4 -3.97 4.51 7.81
N GLY A 5 -3.84 3.69 6.76
CA GLY A 5 -5.00 3.05 6.13
C GLY A 5 -5.65 2.00 7.02
N ALA A 6 -4.85 1.14 7.66
CA ALA A 6 -5.36 0.14 8.60
C ALA A 6 -6.08 0.78 9.80
N TRP A 7 -5.52 1.86 10.35
CA TRP A 7 -6.14 2.64 11.43
C TRP A 7 -7.44 3.30 10.98
N GLY A 8 -7.51 3.84 9.76
CA GLY A 8 -8.76 4.38 9.21
C GLY A 8 -9.89 3.35 9.18
N ASN A 9 -9.63 2.19 8.56
CA ASN A 9 -10.61 1.09 8.50
C ASN A 9 -11.00 0.56 9.89
N LEU A 10 -10.06 0.56 10.85
CA LEU A 10 -10.35 0.15 12.23
C LEU A 10 -11.25 1.16 12.95
N ILE A 11 -10.98 2.46 12.81
CA ILE A 11 -11.80 3.53 13.41
C ILE A 11 -13.22 3.48 12.87
N ASP A 12 -13.39 3.26 11.56
CA ASP A 12 -14.70 3.13 10.94
C ASP A 12 -15.50 1.99 11.56
N ARG A 13 -14.86 0.81 11.71
CA ARG A 13 -15.47 -0.36 12.38
C ARG A 13 -15.83 -0.08 13.84
N LEU A 14 -14.99 0.65 14.58
CA LEU A 14 -15.28 1.00 15.97
C LEU A 14 -16.43 1.99 16.10
N ARG A 15 -16.59 2.91 15.14
CA ARG A 15 -17.59 3.98 15.21
C ARG A 15 -18.94 3.57 14.63
N TRP A 16 -18.93 2.82 13.52
CA TRP A 16 -20.13 2.49 12.75
C TRP A 16 -20.43 1.00 12.67
N GLY A 17 -19.49 0.13 13.07
CA GLY A 17 -19.63 -1.33 12.99
C GLY A 17 -19.32 -1.92 11.61
N TYR A 18 -19.02 -1.08 10.62
CA TYR A 18 -18.64 -1.47 9.26
C TYR A 18 -17.65 -0.45 8.67
N VAL A 19 -17.04 -0.80 7.55
CA VAL A 19 -16.13 0.09 6.80
C VAL A 19 -16.95 0.84 5.76
N LEU A 20 -16.73 2.15 5.62
CA LEU A 20 -17.37 2.98 4.60
C LEU A 20 -16.58 2.92 3.30
N ASP A 21 -17.17 2.30 2.29
CA ASP A 21 -16.64 2.28 0.92
C ASP A 21 -17.25 3.42 0.12
N PHE A 22 -16.40 4.28 -0.45
CA PHE A 22 -16.84 5.46 -1.20
C PHE A 22 -16.81 5.26 -2.71
N PHE A 23 -15.97 4.34 -3.20
CA PHE A 23 -15.77 4.12 -4.62
C PHE A 23 -16.38 2.78 -5.02
N GLU A 24 -17.33 2.81 -5.96
CA GLU A 24 -18.07 1.65 -6.46
C GLU A 24 -17.94 1.54 -8.00
N PRO A 25 -16.79 1.06 -8.51
CA PRO A 25 -16.63 0.79 -9.93
C PRO A 25 -17.46 -0.43 -10.37
N SER A 26 -18.16 -0.35 -11.51
CA SER A 26 -19.06 -1.43 -11.96
C SER A 26 -18.39 -2.74 -12.37
N PHE A 27 -17.06 -2.76 -12.55
CA PHE A 27 -16.29 -3.91 -13.02
C PHE A 27 -15.27 -4.41 -12.00
N TRP A 28 -15.24 -3.81 -10.79
CA TRP A 28 -14.23 -4.10 -9.78
C TRP A 28 -14.84 -4.04 -8.38
N ALA A 29 -14.08 -4.49 -7.36
CA ALA A 29 -14.51 -4.40 -5.97
C ALA A 29 -14.66 -2.93 -5.54
N THR A 30 -15.60 -2.68 -4.62
CA THR A 30 -15.69 -1.40 -3.90
C THR A 30 -14.43 -1.19 -3.07
N PHE A 31 -14.01 0.06 -2.92
CA PHE A 31 -12.84 0.39 -2.10
C PHE A 31 -12.96 1.77 -1.49
N ASN A 32 -12.10 2.04 -0.51
CA ASN A 32 -12.03 3.34 0.16
C ASN A 32 -10.62 3.95 0.12
N ILE A 33 -10.49 5.14 0.73
CA ILE A 33 -9.21 5.87 0.78
C ILE A 33 -8.17 5.12 1.63
N ALA A 34 -8.60 4.39 2.66
CA ALA A 34 -7.71 3.59 3.50
C ALA A 34 -7.08 2.42 2.71
N ASP A 35 -7.83 1.77 1.83
CA ASP A 35 -7.33 0.73 0.94
C ASP A 35 -6.31 1.30 -0.06
N LEU A 36 -6.57 2.49 -0.61
CA LEU A 36 -5.60 3.20 -1.46
C LEU A 36 -4.32 3.53 -0.70
N ALA A 37 -4.40 3.95 0.57
CA ALA A 37 -3.23 4.24 1.39
C ALA A 37 -2.40 2.98 1.68
N ILE A 38 -3.05 1.84 1.84
CA ILE A 38 -2.39 0.53 1.99
C ILE A 38 -1.66 0.16 0.70
N ILE A 39 -2.33 0.24 -0.45
CA ILE A 39 -1.75 -0.07 -1.77
C ILE A 39 -0.57 0.87 -2.08
N ALA A 40 -0.70 2.17 -1.82
CA ALA A 40 0.38 3.13 -2.02
C ALA A 40 1.60 2.80 -1.15
N GLY A 41 1.38 2.42 0.11
CA GLY A 41 2.45 1.94 0.99
C GLY A 41 3.16 0.71 0.42
N LEU A 42 2.39 -0.24 -0.14
CA LEU A 42 2.93 -1.46 -0.73
C LEU A 42 3.81 -1.16 -1.93
N VAL A 43 3.32 -0.33 -2.85
CA VAL A 43 4.06 0.10 -4.03
C VAL A 43 5.38 0.76 -3.65
N LEU A 44 5.39 1.63 -2.63
CA LEU A 44 6.62 2.28 -2.16
C LEU A 44 7.64 1.27 -1.61
N VAL A 45 7.19 0.26 -0.83
CA VAL A 45 8.07 -0.80 -0.33
C VAL A 45 8.65 -1.62 -1.49
N PHE A 46 7.85 -1.97 -2.49
CA PHE A 46 8.34 -2.67 -3.68
C PHE A 46 9.38 -1.85 -4.45
N ILE A 47 9.13 -0.56 -4.67
CA ILE A 47 10.08 0.34 -5.32
C ILE A 47 11.38 0.39 -4.52
N GLN A 48 11.30 0.51 -3.20
CA GLN A 48 12.46 0.59 -2.32
C GLN A 48 13.30 -0.70 -2.35
N ILE A 49 12.66 -1.87 -2.44
CA ILE A 49 13.35 -3.16 -2.59
C ILE A 49 14.01 -3.26 -3.97
N TRP A 50 13.30 -2.85 -5.03
CA TRP A 50 13.80 -2.88 -6.39
C TRP A 50 15.07 -2.02 -6.55
N ILE A 51 15.04 -0.78 -6.07
CA ILE A 51 16.18 0.14 -6.12
C ILE A 51 17.39 -0.43 -5.36
N GLN A 52 17.17 -1.02 -4.18
CA GLN A 52 18.25 -1.64 -3.42
C GLN A 52 18.85 -2.85 -4.12
N GLY A 53 18.02 -3.68 -4.75
CA GLY A 53 18.47 -4.83 -5.54
C GLY A 53 19.40 -4.41 -6.69
N SER A 54 18.99 -3.39 -7.46
CA SER A 54 19.79 -2.87 -8.57
C SER A 54 21.14 -2.29 -8.11
N ALA A 55 21.18 -1.61 -6.95
CA ALA A 55 22.43 -1.08 -6.41
C ALA A 55 23.42 -2.18 -5.98
N ILE A 56 22.90 -3.30 -5.44
CA ILE A 56 23.74 -4.45 -5.04
C ILE A 56 24.32 -5.15 -6.28
N GLU A 57 23.56 -5.28 -7.37
CA GLU A 57 24.06 -5.88 -8.61
C GLU A 57 25.19 -5.06 -9.25
N GLU A 58 25.07 -3.73 -9.24
CA GLU A 58 26.09 -2.84 -9.81
C GLU A 58 27.41 -2.91 -9.03
N THR A 59 27.36 -2.89 -7.70
CA THR A 59 28.56 -3.04 -6.85
C THR A 59 29.25 -4.39 -7.02
N LYS A 60 28.50 -5.47 -7.22
CA LYS A 60 29.06 -6.79 -7.48
C LYS A 60 29.78 -6.87 -8.83
N ASN A 61 29.26 -6.20 -9.86
CA ASN A 61 29.89 -6.16 -11.20
C ASN A 61 31.15 -5.29 -11.26
N GLN A 62 31.27 -4.27 -10.41
CA GLN A 62 32.47 -3.40 -10.36
C GLN A 62 33.60 -3.96 -9.47
N GLY A 63 33.30 -4.91 -8.59
CA GLY A 63 34.27 -5.58 -7.70
C GLY A 63 34.96 -6.81 -8.30
N VAL A 64 34.83 -7.05 -9.61
CA VAL A 64 35.50 -8.13 -10.37
C VAL A 64 36.47 -7.51 -11.38
#